data_AF-A0A0R2DWX3-F1
#
_entry.id   AF-A0A0R2DWX3-F1
#
_cell.length_a   1.000
_cell.length_b   1.000
_cell.length_c   1.000
_cell.angle_alpha   90.00
_cell.angle_beta   90.00
_cell.angle_gamma   90.00
#
_symmetry.space_group_name_H-M   'P 1'
#
loop_
_entity.id
_entity.type
_entity.pdbx_description
1 polymer ?
#
loop_
_entity_poly.entity_id
_entity_poly.type
_entity_poly.pdbx_seq_one_letter_code
_entity_poly.pdbx_strand_id
1 'polypeptide(L)'
;MLDYLSLSKHMAIAVTTIVVTANLAACSNSQSKQQSSNKTRVTSSKNKSSHKSSVKQKSNQESDNAANSQTSSKNNVSESASKAESTTKQMDFSQIQQGNYASLLGNWQEVAISGNHHDGTGSRWEESQGTDTLEITKDKLANGSLTLQGNSLNDGTARPVTFTQKDGYLNANLADQSVAVNYAIYFYPKGIAMSGFGDDVPASIDNSKNRIVIWTSNNSYTEVFQSQDN
;
A
#
# COMPACT_ATOMS: atom_id res chain seq x y z
N MET A 1 -3.28 -46.09 29.95
CA MET A 1 -3.77 -47.26 29.20
C MET A 1 -5.19 -47.50 29.69
N LEU A 2 -6.15 -46.79 29.06
CA LEU A 2 -7.27 -47.35 28.26
C LEU A 2 -8.37 -47.93 29.18
N ASP A 3 -9.66 -47.61 29.11
CA ASP A 3 -10.48 -46.81 28.20
C ASP A 3 -11.79 -46.49 28.94
N TYR A 4 -12.34 -45.29 28.74
CA TYR A 4 -13.75 -44.99 29.04
C TYR A 4 -14.47 -44.82 27.70
N LEU A 5 -15.20 -45.85 27.28
CA LEU A 5 -16.23 -45.73 26.26
C LEU A 5 -17.43 -44.99 26.85
N SER A 6 -17.69 -43.78 26.37
CA SER A 6 -19.01 -43.15 26.51
C SER A 6 -19.66 -43.04 25.13
N LEU A 7 -20.78 -43.74 25.03
CA LEU A 7 -21.66 -43.85 23.88
C LEU A 7 -22.71 -42.73 23.96
N SER A 8 -22.78 -41.86 22.96
CA SER A 8 -23.94 -40.98 22.76
C SER A 8 -24.20 -40.78 21.27
N LYS A 9 -25.12 -41.59 20.75
CA LYS A 9 -25.79 -41.41 19.44
C LYS A 9 -26.83 -40.29 19.53
N HIS A 10 -27.47 -40.01 18.39
CA HIS A 10 -28.61 -39.09 18.11
C HIS A 10 -28.11 -37.70 17.65
N MET A 11 -27.83 -37.47 16.37
CA MET A 11 -28.73 -37.43 15.20
C MET A 11 -29.92 -36.48 15.41
N ALA A 12 -29.76 -35.23 14.98
CA ALA A 12 -30.86 -34.33 14.66
C ALA A 12 -30.44 -33.49 13.44
N ILE A 13 -30.76 -34.03 12.25
CA ILE A 13 -30.68 -33.30 10.99
C ILE A 13 -32.01 -32.54 10.86
N ALA A 14 -32.00 -31.25 11.17
CA ALA A 14 -33.14 -30.37 10.91
C ALA A 14 -32.97 -29.76 9.50
N VAL A 15 -33.56 -30.41 8.50
CA VAL A 15 -33.73 -29.85 7.16
C VAL A 15 -34.76 -28.73 7.26
N THR A 16 -34.32 -27.48 7.13
CA THR A 16 -35.22 -26.34 6.98
C THR A 16 -35.07 -25.79 5.57
N THR A 17 -35.96 -26.22 4.68
CA THR A 17 -36.17 -25.65 3.36
C THR A 17 -36.92 -24.32 3.51
N ILE A 18 -36.27 -23.20 3.15
CA ILE A 18 -36.96 -21.94 2.89
C ILE A 18 -36.88 -21.65 1.39
N VAL A 19 -38.03 -21.79 0.74
CA VAL A 19 -38.31 -21.34 -0.62
C VAL A 19 -38.78 -19.90 -0.54
N VAL A 20 -38.08 -18.95 -1.15
CA VAL A 20 -38.63 -17.61 -1.45
C VAL A 20 -38.13 -17.13 -2.83
N THR A 21 -39.05 -17.31 -3.78
CA THR A 21 -39.43 -16.51 -4.97
C THR A 21 -38.43 -15.58 -5.67
N ALA A 22 -38.37 -15.80 -6.99
CA ALA A 22 -37.78 -14.95 -8.02
C ALA A 22 -38.41 -13.55 -8.12
N ASN A 23 -37.58 -12.55 -8.42
CA ASN A 23 -38.00 -11.34 -9.12
C ASN A 23 -37.22 -11.25 -10.44
N LEU A 24 -37.94 -11.35 -11.56
CA LEU A 24 -37.49 -11.09 -12.92
C LEU A 24 -38.02 -9.70 -13.33
N ALA A 25 -37.11 -8.76 -13.60
CA ALA A 25 -37.21 -7.59 -14.49
C ALA A 25 -35.99 -6.69 -14.15
N ALA A 26 -35.17 -6.20 -15.08
CA ALA A 26 -35.55 -5.58 -16.33
C ALA A 26 -34.49 -5.78 -17.43
N CYS A 27 -34.97 -5.93 -18.66
CA CYS A 27 -34.18 -5.82 -19.87
C CYS A 27 -33.62 -4.40 -20.02
N SER A 28 -32.31 -4.27 -20.15
CA SER A 28 -31.70 -3.10 -20.75
C SER A 28 -31.80 -3.23 -22.27
N ASN A 29 -32.44 -2.26 -22.92
CA ASN A 29 -32.33 -2.09 -24.36
C ASN A 29 -32.19 -0.60 -24.67
N SER A 30 -31.00 -0.21 -25.12
CA SER A 30 -30.78 0.92 -26.03
C SER A 30 -29.36 0.80 -26.58
N GLN A 31 -29.23 0.08 -27.69
CA GLN A 31 -28.16 0.29 -28.64
C GLN A 31 -28.38 1.61 -29.37
N SER A 32 -27.32 2.40 -29.52
CA SER A 32 -27.15 3.24 -30.72
C SER A 32 -25.70 3.15 -31.20
N LYS A 33 -25.54 2.43 -32.32
CA LYS A 33 -24.60 2.52 -33.46
C LYS A 33 -23.51 3.62 -33.38
N GLN A 34 -22.23 3.29 -33.48
CA GLN A 34 -21.42 2.89 -34.66
C GLN A 34 -20.93 4.04 -35.59
N GLN A 35 -19.66 3.86 -36.00
CA GLN A 35 -19.03 4.28 -37.29
C GLN A 35 -18.30 5.65 -37.26
N SER A 36 -17.08 5.88 -37.77
CA SER A 36 -16.09 5.09 -38.52
C SER A 36 -14.79 5.91 -38.74
N SER A 37 -13.64 5.22 -38.80
CA SER A 37 -12.45 5.38 -39.68
C SER A 37 -11.88 6.78 -40.03
N ASN A 38 -10.58 7.02 -39.77
CA ASN A 38 -9.51 6.85 -40.77
C ASN A 38 -8.12 7.37 -40.32
N LYS A 39 -7.11 6.51 -40.56
CA LYS A 39 -5.85 6.75 -41.29
C LYS A 39 -4.82 7.80 -40.80
N THR A 40 -3.70 7.23 -40.36
CA THR A 40 -2.28 7.62 -40.46
C THR A 40 -1.90 8.86 -41.28
N ARG A 41 -1.06 9.74 -40.69
CA ARG A 41 0.05 10.36 -41.42
C ARG A 41 1.22 10.73 -40.51
N VAL A 42 2.37 10.16 -40.84
CA VAL A 42 3.72 10.54 -40.39
C VAL A 42 4.09 11.86 -41.07
N THR A 43 4.65 12.82 -40.32
CA THR A 43 5.56 13.83 -40.88
C THR A 43 6.70 14.11 -39.90
N SER A 44 7.88 13.73 -40.34
CA SER A 44 9.20 14.12 -39.89
C SER A 44 9.48 15.60 -40.17
N SER A 45 10.18 16.28 -39.25
CA SER A 45 11.11 17.36 -39.61
C SER A 45 12.19 17.53 -38.55
N LYS A 46 13.42 17.20 -38.96
CA LYS A 46 14.71 17.56 -38.35
C LYS A 46 14.97 19.07 -38.49
N ASN A 47 15.71 19.63 -37.53
CA ASN A 47 16.75 20.68 -37.64
C ASN A 47 17.34 20.79 -36.22
N LYS A 48 18.55 20.33 -35.85
CA LYS A 48 19.94 20.53 -36.28
C LYS A 48 20.47 21.97 -36.09
N SER A 49 21.48 22.06 -35.21
CA SER A 49 22.57 23.06 -35.13
C SER A 49 22.19 24.45 -34.62
N SER A 50 23.02 25.24 -33.92
CA SER A 50 24.30 25.12 -33.21
C SER A 50 24.64 26.54 -32.69
N HIS A 51 25.63 26.63 -31.78
CA HIS A 51 26.47 27.81 -31.47
C HIS A 51 26.35 28.45 -30.08
N LYS A 52 27.16 27.87 -29.20
CA LYS A 52 28.13 28.49 -28.29
C LYS A 52 28.79 29.78 -28.86
N SER A 53 28.80 30.85 -28.07
CA SER A 53 30.01 31.63 -27.74
C SER A 53 29.74 32.75 -26.72
N SER A 54 30.66 32.85 -25.78
CA SER A 54 30.89 33.88 -24.76
C SER A 54 31.36 35.23 -25.36
N VAL A 55 31.19 36.33 -24.62
CA VAL A 55 32.30 37.17 -24.05
C VAL A 55 31.76 38.51 -23.48
N LYS A 56 32.14 38.73 -22.21
CA LYS A 56 32.53 39.94 -21.43
C LYS A 56 32.16 41.36 -21.90
N GLN A 57 31.85 42.20 -20.91
CA GLN A 57 32.33 43.58 -20.63
C GLN A 57 31.67 44.02 -19.28
N LYS A 58 32.20 44.88 -18.39
CA LYS A 58 33.43 45.68 -18.24
C LYS A 58 33.42 46.34 -16.84
N SER A 59 34.65 46.60 -16.35
CA SER A 59 35.20 47.34 -15.19
C SER A 59 34.47 48.52 -14.51
N ASN A 60 34.81 48.77 -13.22
CA ASN A 60 35.70 49.86 -12.71
C ASN A 60 35.97 49.67 -11.18
N GLN A 61 37.22 49.52 -10.72
CA GLN A 61 38.17 50.53 -10.14
C GLN A 61 37.70 51.13 -8.78
N GLU A 62 38.51 51.32 -7.72
CA GLU A 62 39.91 51.05 -7.32
C GLU A 62 40.10 51.52 -5.85
N SER A 63 41.20 51.06 -5.20
CA SER A 63 41.89 51.67 -4.03
C SER A 63 41.23 51.57 -2.63
N ASP A 64 41.90 51.33 -1.49
CA ASP A 64 43.31 51.09 -1.13
C ASP A 64 43.41 50.66 0.36
N ASN A 65 44.55 50.03 0.72
CA ASN A 65 45.24 49.98 2.03
C ASN A 65 44.78 49.07 3.21
N ALA A 66 45.49 47.94 3.31
CA ALA A 66 46.47 47.55 4.34
C ALA A 66 46.15 47.58 5.87
N ALA A 67 46.45 46.42 6.47
CA ALA A 67 47.13 46.16 7.75
C ALA A 67 46.31 45.82 9.02
N ASN A 68 46.47 44.54 9.38
CA ASN A 68 46.83 44.01 10.71
C ASN A 68 45.75 43.54 11.71
N SER A 69 46.13 42.43 12.35
CA SER A 69 45.78 41.94 13.69
C SER A 69 44.67 40.89 13.84
N GLN A 70 45.16 39.72 14.28
CA GLN A 70 44.47 38.59 14.89
C GLN A 70 43.34 38.98 15.84
N THR A 71 42.23 38.24 15.82
CA THR A 71 41.51 37.85 17.03
C THR A 71 40.78 36.53 16.80
N SER A 72 41.13 35.56 17.64
CA SER A 72 40.47 34.27 17.82
C SER A 72 39.09 34.45 18.43
N SER A 73 38.07 33.76 17.91
CA SER A 73 36.84 33.48 18.68
C SER A 73 36.17 32.20 18.18
N LYS A 74 36.26 31.18 19.05
CA LYS A 74 35.42 29.98 19.03
C LYS A 74 33.96 30.39 19.12
N ASN A 75 33.13 29.89 18.21
CA ASN A 75 31.69 29.76 18.45
C ASN A 75 31.33 28.27 18.27
N ASN A 76 31.29 27.55 19.39
CA ASN A 76 30.58 26.28 19.49
C ASN A 76 29.08 26.61 19.51
N VAL A 77 28.42 26.46 18.37
CA VAL A 77 26.96 26.37 18.35
C VAL A 77 26.63 24.89 18.56
N SER A 78 26.27 24.56 19.80
CA SER A 78 25.67 23.27 20.13
C SER A 78 24.34 23.17 19.39
N GLU A 79 24.32 22.35 18.35
CA GLU A 79 23.14 21.93 17.64
C GLU A 79 22.33 21.01 18.57
N SER A 80 21.39 21.62 19.30
CA SER A 80 20.43 20.88 20.10
C SER A 80 19.46 20.22 19.13
N ALA A 81 19.78 18.98 18.74
CA ALA A 81 18.86 18.10 18.05
C ALA A 81 17.67 17.84 18.97
N SER A 82 16.58 18.57 18.73
CA SER A 82 15.27 18.23 19.28
C SER A 82 14.86 16.88 18.72
N LYS A 83 15.11 15.83 19.51
CA LYS A 83 14.56 14.49 19.35
C LYS A 83 13.04 14.66 19.22
N ALA A 84 12.52 14.47 18.01
CA ALA A 84 11.08 14.40 17.77
C ALA A 84 10.54 13.29 18.67
N GLU A 85 9.78 13.70 19.68
CA GLU A 85 9.01 12.81 20.53
C GLU A 85 7.99 12.13 19.62
N SER A 86 8.16 10.83 19.38
CA SER A 86 7.24 10.02 18.59
C SER A 86 5.92 9.93 19.35
N THR A 87 5.06 10.91 19.14
CA THR A 87 3.65 10.77 19.42
C THR A 87 3.19 9.54 18.66
N THR A 88 2.76 8.51 19.40
CA THR A 88 2.25 7.25 18.86
C THR A 88 1.21 7.57 17.81
N LYS A 89 1.59 7.44 16.54
CA LYS A 89 0.75 7.90 15.45
C LYS A 89 -0.34 6.88 15.22
N GLN A 90 -1.53 7.21 15.70
CA GLN A 90 -2.70 6.38 15.47
C GLN A 90 -3.03 6.39 13.98
N MET A 91 -3.28 5.20 13.43
CA MET A 91 -3.77 5.04 12.06
C MET A 91 -5.15 5.69 11.92
N ASP A 92 -5.28 6.65 10.98
CA ASP A 92 -6.51 7.42 10.77
C ASP A 92 -7.20 6.92 9.50
N PHE A 93 -8.23 6.10 9.67
CA PHE A 93 -8.99 5.56 8.54
C PHE A 93 -9.69 6.63 7.71
N SER A 94 -10.15 7.71 8.34
CA SER A 94 -10.81 8.80 7.62
C SER A 94 -9.84 9.47 6.66
N GLN A 95 -8.59 9.68 7.07
CA GLN A 95 -7.54 10.20 6.19
C GLN A 95 -7.24 9.23 5.04
N ILE A 96 -7.06 7.94 5.33
CA ILE A 96 -6.75 6.92 4.32
C ILE A 96 -7.85 6.85 3.25
N GLN A 97 -9.13 6.88 3.65
CA GLN A 97 -10.27 6.87 2.73
C GLN A 97 -10.35 8.11 1.83
N GLN A 98 -9.74 9.23 2.25
CA GLN A 98 -9.63 10.48 1.50
C GLN A 98 -8.34 10.53 0.64
N GLY A 99 -7.55 9.45 0.61
CA GLY A 99 -6.28 9.42 -0.12
C GLY A 99 -5.13 10.13 0.58
N ASN A 100 -5.29 10.47 1.86
CA ASN A 100 -4.27 11.07 2.69
C ASN A 100 -3.65 9.99 3.58
N TYR A 101 -2.42 9.60 3.28
CA TYR A 101 -1.68 8.57 4.01
C TYR A 101 -0.75 9.17 5.06
N ALA A 102 -0.95 10.46 5.43
CA ALA A 102 -0.15 11.12 6.44
C ALA A 102 -0.11 10.33 7.75
N SER A 103 -1.22 9.75 8.21
CA SER A 103 -1.26 8.93 9.44
C SER A 103 -0.35 7.70 9.39
N LEU A 104 0.07 7.26 8.20
CA LEU A 104 0.88 6.06 7.97
C LEU A 104 2.38 6.34 7.77
N LEU A 105 2.81 7.61 7.68
CA LEU A 105 4.24 7.92 7.52
C LEU A 105 5.04 7.37 8.69
N GLY A 106 6.13 6.69 8.38
CA GLY A 106 7.03 6.01 9.31
C GLY A 106 7.81 4.93 8.55
N ASN A 107 8.60 4.15 9.28
CA ASN A 107 9.30 3.00 8.72
C ASN A 107 8.44 1.74 8.86
N TRP A 108 8.37 0.95 7.79
CA TRP A 108 7.60 -0.29 7.74
C TRP A 108 8.52 -1.44 7.36
N GLN A 109 8.45 -2.53 8.12
CA GLN A 109 9.26 -3.74 7.91
C GLN A 109 8.35 -4.89 7.52
N GLU A 110 8.66 -5.57 6.42
CA GLU A 110 8.04 -6.85 6.09
C GLU A 110 8.48 -7.91 7.12
N VAL A 111 7.53 -8.67 7.67
CA VAL A 111 7.78 -9.66 8.73
C VAL A 111 7.26 -11.06 8.46
N ALA A 112 6.39 -11.20 7.46
CA ALA A 112 5.82 -12.48 7.08
C ALA A 112 5.29 -12.39 5.67
N ILE A 113 5.37 -13.50 4.95
CA ILE A 113 4.75 -13.68 3.65
C ILE A 113 3.92 -14.95 3.66
N SER A 114 2.90 -15.01 2.81
CA SER A 114 2.17 -16.25 2.55
C SER A 114 1.95 -16.42 1.06
N GLY A 115 2.06 -17.64 0.55
CA GLY A 115 1.84 -17.92 -0.86
C GLY A 115 1.36 -19.35 -1.11
N ASN A 116 0.61 -19.54 -2.18
CA ASN A 116 0.22 -20.85 -2.68
C ASN A 116 1.30 -21.36 -3.65
N HIS A 117 1.92 -22.47 -3.29
CA HIS A 117 2.99 -23.11 -4.07
C HIS A 117 2.47 -24.09 -5.13
N HIS A 118 1.15 -24.22 -5.26
CA HIS A 118 0.45 -25.11 -6.20
C HIS A 118 0.78 -26.60 -6.00
N ASP A 119 1.07 -27.00 -4.78
CA ASP A 119 1.36 -28.39 -4.38
C ASP A 119 0.14 -29.15 -3.81
N GLY A 120 -1.03 -28.50 -3.80
CA GLY A 120 -2.27 -29.04 -3.27
C GLY A 120 -2.52 -28.77 -1.79
N THR A 121 -1.61 -28.07 -1.09
CA THR A 121 -1.76 -27.75 0.35
C THR A 121 -2.34 -26.36 0.62
N GLY A 122 -2.47 -25.52 -0.42
CA GLY A 122 -2.98 -24.16 -0.29
C GLY A 122 -1.87 -23.15 -0.03
N SER A 123 -2.25 -22.00 0.54
CA SER A 123 -1.27 -21.00 0.98
C SER A 123 -0.55 -21.45 2.24
N ARG A 124 0.75 -21.21 2.32
CA ARG A 124 1.58 -21.42 3.52
C ARG A 124 2.26 -20.13 3.91
N TRP A 125 2.44 -19.93 5.21
CA TRP A 125 3.23 -18.84 5.75
C TRP A 125 4.72 -19.18 5.73
N GLU A 126 5.53 -18.17 5.43
CA GLU A 126 6.99 -18.25 5.43
C GLU A 126 7.58 -17.04 6.17
N GLU A 127 8.79 -17.21 6.70
CA GLU A 127 9.54 -16.10 7.26
C GLU A 127 9.97 -15.15 6.13
N SER A 128 9.58 -13.87 6.26
CA SER A 128 10.05 -12.84 5.35
C SER A 128 11.56 -12.64 5.54
N GLN A 129 12.28 -12.51 4.42
CA GLN A 129 13.67 -12.08 4.42
C GLN A 129 13.82 -10.55 4.60
N GLY A 130 12.70 -9.83 4.74
CA GLY A 130 12.64 -8.39 4.95
C GLY A 130 13.11 -7.57 3.76
N THR A 131 13.07 -8.14 2.56
CA THR A 131 13.64 -7.53 1.34
C THR A 131 12.67 -6.60 0.62
N ASP A 132 11.36 -6.85 0.76
CA ASP A 132 10.35 -6.01 0.14
C ASP A 132 10.11 -4.75 0.96
N THR A 133 9.87 -3.64 0.25
CA THR A 133 9.76 -2.31 0.85
C THR A 133 8.35 -1.77 0.69
N LEU A 134 7.88 -1.09 1.74
CA LEU A 134 6.63 -0.36 1.73
C LEU A 134 6.94 1.14 1.83
N GLU A 135 6.83 1.83 0.70
CA GLU A 135 7.06 3.26 0.61
C GLU A 135 5.75 4.01 0.85
N ILE A 136 5.73 4.90 1.85
CA ILE A 136 4.55 5.71 2.15
C ILE A 136 4.92 7.18 2.13
N THR A 137 4.20 7.95 1.32
CA THR A 137 4.21 9.42 1.36
C THR A 137 2.83 9.90 1.81
N LYS A 138 2.63 11.22 1.87
CA LYS A 138 1.31 11.77 2.21
C LYS A 138 0.23 11.37 1.20
N ASP A 139 0.61 11.16 -0.05
CA ASP A 139 -0.33 11.05 -1.17
C ASP A 139 -0.38 9.65 -1.78
N LYS A 140 0.52 8.74 -1.38
CA LYS A 140 0.53 7.35 -1.86
C LYS A 140 1.14 6.37 -0.87
N LEU A 141 0.76 5.11 -1.04
CA LEU A 141 1.42 3.91 -0.54
C LEU A 141 1.89 3.08 -1.74
N ALA A 142 3.13 2.60 -1.74
CA ALA A 142 3.69 1.81 -2.82
C ALA A 142 4.48 0.60 -2.31
N ASN A 143 4.37 -0.50 -3.03
CA ASN A 143 5.09 -1.75 -2.80
C ASN A 143 5.43 -2.33 -4.18
N GLY A 144 6.70 -2.27 -4.56
CA GLY A 144 7.14 -2.60 -5.92
C GLY A 144 6.38 -1.81 -6.99
N SER A 145 5.72 -2.52 -7.92
CA SER A 145 4.90 -1.91 -8.97
C SER A 145 3.47 -1.55 -8.54
N LEU A 146 3.04 -1.97 -7.34
CA LEU A 146 1.74 -1.65 -6.79
C LEU A 146 1.78 -0.26 -6.15
N THR A 147 0.82 0.59 -6.48
CA THR A 147 0.64 1.91 -5.85
C THR A 147 -0.83 2.15 -5.54
N LEU A 148 -1.13 2.48 -4.29
CA LEU A 148 -2.41 3.03 -3.86
C LEU A 148 -2.25 4.55 -3.74
N GLN A 149 -2.99 5.31 -4.55
CA GLN A 149 -2.98 6.77 -4.57
C GLN A 149 -4.41 7.29 -4.70
N GLY A 150 -4.81 8.21 -3.82
CA GLY A 150 -6.22 8.60 -3.73
C GLY A 150 -7.08 7.37 -3.42
N ASN A 151 -8.09 7.14 -4.25
CA ASN A 151 -8.97 5.97 -4.20
C ASN A 151 -8.73 5.05 -5.41
N SER A 152 -7.50 5.01 -5.92
CA SER A 152 -7.10 4.17 -7.04
C SER A 152 -5.90 3.31 -6.66
N LEU A 153 -5.98 2.02 -6.97
CA LEU A 153 -4.87 1.07 -6.90
C LEU A 153 -4.37 0.81 -8.32
N ASN A 154 -3.06 0.92 -8.51
CA ASN A 154 -2.39 0.82 -9.80
C ASN A 154 -1.27 -0.22 -9.70
N ASP A 155 -1.38 -1.29 -10.47
CA ASP A 155 -0.39 -2.36 -10.64
C ASP A 155 0.16 -2.40 -12.09
N GLY A 156 0.01 -1.29 -12.81
CA GLY A 156 0.12 -1.20 -14.27
C GLY A 156 -1.20 -0.79 -14.92
N THR A 157 -2.34 -1.05 -14.25
CA THR A 157 -3.65 -0.50 -14.62
C THR A 157 -4.33 0.12 -13.40
N ALA A 158 -4.57 1.43 -13.46
CA ALA A 158 -5.29 2.14 -12.41
C ALA A 158 -6.74 1.67 -12.32
N ARG A 159 -7.14 1.20 -11.14
CA ARG A 159 -8.49 0.70 -10.84
C ARG A 159 -9.00 1.33 -9.54
N PRO A 160 -10.28 1.71 -9.49
CA PRO A 160 -10.86 2.28 -8.28
C PRO A 160 -10.89 1.25 -7.14
N VAL A 161 -10.71 1.72 -5.90
CA VAL A 161 -10.90 0.91 -4.69
C VAL A 161 -12.13 1.35 -3.89
N THR A 162 -12.73 0.39 -3.21
CA THR A 162 -13.77 0.62 -2.20
C THR A 162 -13.23 0.32 -0.83
N PHE A 163 -13.42 1.26 0.10
CA PHE A 163 -13.01 1.12 1.48
C PHE A 163 -14.15 0.59 2.35
N THR A 164 -13.87 -0.42 3.18
CA THR A 164 -14.81 -0.97 4.15
C THR A 164 -14.13 -1.10 5.50
N GLN A 165 -14.74 -0.55 6.55
CA GLN A 165 -14.27 -0.73 7.92
C GLN A 165 -15.07 -1.86 8.59
N LYS A 166 -14.39 -2.81 9.21
CA LYS A 166 -14.99 -3.95 9.92
C LYS A 166 -14.04 -4.40 11.03
N ASP A 167 -14.59 -4.81 12.18
CA ASP A 167 -13.84 -5.41 13.29
C ASP A 167 -12.57 -4.63 13.71
N GLY A 168 -12.62 -3.29 13.63
CA GLY A 168 -11.51 -2.41 14.03
C GLY A 168 -10.42 -2.19 12.97
N TYR A 169 -10.51 -2.80 11.78
CA TYR A 169 -9.59 -2.58 10.67
C TYR A 169 -10.28 -1.95 9.45
N LEU A 170 -9.49 -1.38 8.54
CA LEU A 170 -9.95 -0.84 7.26
C LEU A 170 -9.45 -1.73 6.13
N ASN A 171 -10.31 -2.10 5.19
CA ASN A 171 -9.97 -2.85 3.98
C ASN A 171 -10.20 -1.96 2.75
N ALA A 172 -9.21 -1.90 1.85
CA ALA A 172 -9.31 -1.35 0.51
C ALA A 172 -9.31 -2.50 -0.50
N ASN A 173 -10.47 -2.78 -1.10
CA ASN A 173 -10.58 -3.77 -2.18
C ASN A 173 -10.77 -3.08 -3.52
N LEU A 174 -10.42 -3.73 -4.62
CA LEU A 174 -10.85 -3.26 -5.94
C LEU A 174 -12.38 -3.10 -6.00
N ALA A 175 -12.89 -2.04 -6.60
CA ALA A 175 -14.34 -1.87 -6.73
C ALA A 175 -14.96 -2.96 -7.63
N ASP A 176 -14.24 -3.33 -8.69
CA ASP A 176 -14.55 -4.53 -9.49
C ASP A 176 -13.68 -5.70 -9.01
N GLN A 177 -14.35 -6.71 -8.46
CA GLN A 177 -13.73 -7.94 -7.97
C GLN A 177 -13.57 -9.00 -9.08
N SER A 178 -14.21 -8.82 -10.24
CA SER A 178 -14.23 -9.77 -11.37
C SER A 178 -13.08 -9.53 -12.34
N VAL A 179 -11.86 -9.40 -11.80
CA VAL A 179 -10.63 -9.11 -12.55
C VAL A 179 -9.68 -10.31 -12.54
N ALA A 180 -8.80 -10.40 -13.55
CA ALA A 180 -7.86 -11.51 -13.67
C ALA A 180 -6.89 -11.61 -12.47
N VAL A 181 -6.40 -10.46 -12.00
CA VAL A 181 -5.62 -10.34 -10.77
C VAL A 181 -6.29 -9.33 -9.86
N ASN A 182 -6.78 -9.82 -8.73
CA ASN A 182 -7.45 -9.05 -7.71
C ASN A 182 -6.46 -8.66 -6.60
N TYR A 183 -6.75 -7.57 -5.91
CA TYR A 183 -5.92 -7.02 -4.85
C TYR A 183 -6.79 -6.54 -3.68
N ALA A 184 -6.24 -6.68 -2.47
CA ALA A 184 -6.78 -6.08 -1.26
C ALA A 184 -5.64 -5.54 -0.40
N ILE A 185 -5.87 -4.40 0.25
CA ILE A 185 -4.95 -3.83 1.23
C ILE A 185 -5.71 -3.65 2.54
N TYR A 186 -5.17 -4.20 3.61
CA TYR A 186 -5.77 -4.15 4.94
C TYR A 186 -4.91 -3.29 5.85
N PHE A 187 -5.56 -2.39 6.58
CA PHE A 187 -4.95 -1.47 7.52
C PHE A 187 -5.41 -1.85 8.94
N TYR A 188 -4.51 -2.45 9.70
CA TYR A 188 -4.74 -2.94 11.05
C TYR A 188 -4.02 -2.03 12.07
N PRO A 189 -4.77 -1.24 12.87
CA PRO A 189 -4.20 -0.51 13.99
C PRO A 189 -3.62 -1.47 15.04
N LYS A 190 -2.73 -0.96 15.88
CA LYS A 190 -2.26 -1.70 17.06
C LYS A 190 -3.40 -2.21 17.92
N GLY A 191 -3.25 -3.44 18.41
CA GLY A 191 -4.23 -4.17 19.20
C GLY A 191 -5.30 -4.91 18.39
N ILE A 192 -5.39 -4.71 17.07
CA ILE A 192 -6.39 -5.39 16.23
C ILE A 192 -5.79 -6.63 15.57
N ALA A 193 -6.26 -7.81 15.96
CA ALA A 193 -5.79 -9.07 15.36
C ALA A 193 -6.14 -9.15 13.87
N MET A 194 -5.25 -9.74 13.08
CA MET A 194 -5.55 -10.11 11.70
C MET A 194 -6.61 -11.21 11.66
N SER A 195 -7.47 -11.18 10.64
CA SER A 195 -8.51 -12.21 10.44
C SER A 195 -8.61 -12.57 8.96
N GLY A 196 -9.02 -13.80 8.64
CA GLY A 196 -9.21 -14.26 7.27
C GLY A 196 -7.94 -14.75 6.56
N PHE A 197 -6.85 -15.02 7.30
CA PHE A 197 -5.57 -15.50 6.75
C PHE A 197 -5.13 -16.87 7.30
N GLY A 198 -6.10 -17.71 7.67
CA GLY A 198 -5.85 -19.02 8.28
C GLY A 198 -5.63 -18.95 9.79
N ASP A 199 -5.52 -20.13 10.41
CA ASP A 199 -5.30 -20.29 11.86
C ASP A 199 -3.80 -20.35 12.22
N ASP A 200 -2.92 -20.46 11.23
CA ASP A 200 -1.48 -20.65 11.34
C ASP A 200 -0.67 -19.37 11.08
N VAL A 201 -1.29 -18.20 11.29
CA VAL A 201 -0.63 -16.89 11.20
C VAL A 201 0.62 -16.86 12.10
N PRO A 202 1.81 -16.53 11.57
CA PRO A 202 3.06 -16.57 12.33
C PRO A 202 3.06 -15.66 13.56
N ALA A 203 3.66 -16.16 14.65
CA ALA A 203 3.85 -15.37 15.87
C ALA A 203 4.82 -14.18 15.69
N SER A 204 5.57 -14.12 14.58
CA SER A 204 6.40 -12.95 14.21
C SER A 204 5.56 -11.71 13.88
N ILE A 205 4.27 -11.89 13.59
CA ILE A 205 3.30 -10.81 13.41
C ILE A 205 2.86 -10.34 14.81
N ASP A 206 3.37 -9.20 15.21
CA ASP A 206 3.17 -8.55 16.49
C ASP A 206 1.91 -7.68 16.48
N ASN A 207 0.88 -8.15 17.20
CA ASN A 207 -0.39 -7.44 17.33
C ASN A 207 -0.29 -6.08 18.06
N SER A 208 0.81 -5.80 18.76
CA SER A 208 1.03 -4.52 19.45
C SER A 208 1.47 -3.38 18.52
N LYS A 209 1.81 -3.68 17.27
CA LYS A 209 2.23 -2.70 16.24
C LYS A 209 1.09 -2.32 15.31
N ASN A 210 1.24 -1.29 14.48
CA ASN A 210 0.36 -1.16 13.32
C ASN A 210 0.80 -2.15 12.25
N ARG A 211 -0.14 -2.75 11.52
CA ARG A 211 0.11 -3.67 10.42
C ARG A 211 -0.56 -3.19 9.14
N ILE A 212 0.11 -3.35 8.02
CA ILE A 212 -0.46 -3.24 6.69
C ILE A 212 -0.27 -4.59 6.01
N VAL A 213 -1.36 -5.15 5.49
CA VAL A 213 -1.35 -6.44 4.79
C VAL A 213 -1.72 -6.19 3.34
N ILE A 214 -0.89 -6.64 2.41
CA ILE A 214 -1.17 -6.57 0.98
C ILE A 214 -1.43 -8.00 0.52
N TRP A 215 -2.58 -8.23 -0.12
CA TRP A 215 -2.93 -9.51 -0.71
C TRP A 215 -3.17 -9.37 -2.20
N THR A 216 -2.73 -10.35 -2.97
CA THR A 216 -3.06 -10.51 -4.38
C THR A 216 -3.60 -11.91 -4.66
N SER A 217 -4.57 -12.01 -5.57
CA SER A 217 -5.06 -13.31 -6.03
C SER A 217 -4.01 -14.09 -6.82
N ASN A 218 -2.96 -13.44 -7.32
CA ASN A 218 -1.86 -14.10 -7.99
C ASN A 218 -1.09 -14.96 -6.97
N ASN A 219 -1.15 -16.29 -7.12
CA ASN A 219 -0.66 -17.27 -6.14
C ASN A 219 -1.23 -17.09 -4.72
N SER A 220 -2.35 -16.37 -4.55
CA SER A 220 -2.86 -15.98 -3.22
C SER A 220 -1.76 -15.41 -2.30
N TYR A 221 -0.88 -14.59 -2.88
CA TYR A 221 0.28 -14.07 -2.19
C TYR A 221 -0.10 -12.96 -1.21
N THR A 222 0.50 -12.97 -0.03
CA THR A 222 0.28 -12.02 1.06
C THR A 222 1.61 -11.53 1.58
N GLU A 223 1.73 -10.23 1.79
CA GLU A 223 2.85 -9.58 2.50
C GLU A 223 2.32 -8.88 3.74
N VAL A 224 3.01 -9.01 4.86
CA VAL A 224 2.66 -8.34 6.12
C VAL A 224 3.77 -7.38 6.52
N PHE A 225 3.43 -6.10 6.58
CA PHE A 225 4.32 -5.03 7.02
C PHE A 225 3.93 -4.55 8.42
N GLN A 226 4.92 -4.26 9.26
CA GLN A 226 4.74 -3.72 10.61
C GLN A 226 5.43 -2.38 10.77
N SER A 227 4.77 -1.44 11.46
CA SER A 227 5.41 -0.18 11.85
C SER A 227 6.60 -0.45 12.77
N GLN A 228 7.71 0.24 12.54
CA GLN A 228 8.87 0.18 13.43
C GLN A 228 8.77 1.16 14.60
N ASP A 229 7.83 2.10 14.54
CA ASP A 229 7.53 3.01 15.63
C ASP A 229 6.64 2.32 16.69
N ASN A 230 6.97 2.52 17.98
CA ASN A 230 6.24 1.99 19.14
C ASN A 230 4.97 2.82 19.45
#